data_AF-A0A6A5SGK7-F1
#
_entry.id   AF-A0A6A5SGK7-F1
#
_cell.length_a   1.000
_cell.length_b   1.000
_cell.length_c   1.000
_cell.angle_alpha   90.00
_cell.angle_beta   90.00
_cell.angle_gamma   90.00
#
_symmetry.space_group_name_H-M   'P 1'
#
loop_
_entity.id
_entity.type
_entity.pdbx_description
1 polymer ?
#
loop_
_entity_poly.entity_id
_entity_poly.type
_entity_poly.pdbx_seq_one_letter_code
_entity_poly.pdbx_strand_id
1 'polypeptide(L)' 'SAPEATFATIIVGQGEVHFVVHESLLTQRSKFFRAALTGRFKEDADKIVRLQDEEPSHFEFFVHWLY' A
#
# COMPACT_ATOMS: atom_id res chain seq x y z
N SER A 1 15.92 -13.45 13.17
CA SER A 1 14.85 -12.49 13.45
C SER A 1 13.98 -12.39 12.22
N ALA A 2 12.73 -12.88 12.28
CA ALA A 2 11.79 -12.68 11.17
C ALA A 2 11.51 -11.17 11.09
N PRO A 3 11.50 -10.54 9.90
CA PRO A 3 10.99 -9.18 9.80
C PRO A 3 9.55 -9.20 10.33
N GLU A 4 9.25 -8.38 11.34
CA GLU A 4 7.88 -8.18 11.79
C GLU A 4 7.03 -7.87 10.57
N ALA A 5 5.95 -8.64 10.37
CA ALA A 5 5.06 -8.46 9.24
C ALA A 5 4.47 -7.05 9.33
N THR A 6 5.01 -6.16 8.51
CA THR A 6 4.63 -4.76 8.49
C THR A 6 3.52 -4.61 7.46
N PHE A 7 2.40 -4.02 7.88
CA PHE A 7 1.22 -3.82 7.02
C PHE A 7 1.07 -2.35 6.68
N ALA A 8 0.60 -2.08 5.47
CA ALA A 8 0.25 -0.75 4.99
C ALA A 8 -1.21 -0.70 4.58
N THR A 9 -1.86 0.44 4.84
CA THR A 9 -3.25 0.71 4.47
C THR A 9 -3.29 1.53 3.20
N ILE A 10 -3.92 1.02 2.16
CA ILE A 10 -4.07 1.71 0.88
C ILE A 10 -5.52 2.11 0.73
N ILE A 11 -5.78 3.42 0.62
CA ILE A 11 -7.11 4.01 0.47
C ILE A 11 -7.30 4.31 -1.01
N VAL A 12 -8.23 3.65 -1.69
CA VAL A 12 -8.39 3.71 -3.15
C VAL A 12 -9.74 4.32 -3.54
N GLY A 13 -9.70 5.19 -4.54
CA GLY A 13 -10.86 5.83 -5.14
C GLY A 13 -11.52 6.89 -4.26
N GLN A 14 -12.52 7.56 -4.83
CA GLN A 14 -13.34 8.56 -4.13
C GLN A 14 -14.20 7.96 -3.00
N GLY A 15 -14.48 6.66 -3.08
CA GLY A 15 -15.21 5.92 -2.03
C GLY A 15 -14.35 5.57 -0.81
N GLU A 16 -13.06 5.96 -0.81
CA GLU A 16 -12.11 5.68 0.27
C GLU A 16 -12.07 4.20 0.67
N VAL A 17 -11.95 3.31 -0.32
CA VAL A 17 -11.92 1.86 -0.05
C VAL A 17 -10.57 1.50 0.56
N HIS A 18 -10.59 0.89 1.75
CA HIS A 18 -9.39 0.54 2.50
C HIS A 18 -8.91 -0.88 2.21
N PHE A 19 -7.64 -1.00 1.81
CA PHE A 19 -6.95 -2.27 1.60
C PHE A 19 -5.76 -2.40 2.55
N VAL A 20 -5.69 -3.50 3.30
CA VAL A 20 -4.55 -3.78 4.18
C VAL A 20 -3.67 -4.83 3.53
N VAL A 21 -2.43 -4.47 3.20
CA VAL A 21 -1.51 -5.31 2.44
C VAL A 21 -0.15 -5.34 3.12
N HIS A 22 0.59 -6.45 2.99
CA HIS A 22 1.97 -6.49 3.49
C HIS A 22 2.85 -5.45 2.79
N GLU A 23 3.43 -4.54 3.56
CA GLU A 23 4.35 -3.51 3.11
C GLU A 23 5.50 -4.13 2.32
N SER A 24 6.07 -5.24 2.81
CA SER A 24 7.16 -5.94 2.13
C SER A 24 6.79 -6.39 0.71
N LEU A 25 5.54 -6.78 0.46
CA LEU A 25 5.10 -7.19 -0.88
C LEU A 25 4.99 -5.96 -1.79
N LEU A 26 4.39 -4.88 -1.29
CA LEU A 26 4.22 -3.63 -2.02
C LEU A 26 5.58 -2.99 -2.36
N THR A 27 6.48 -2.89 -1.39
CA THR A 27 7.80 -2.25 -1.54
C THR A 27 8.77 -3.06 -2.40
N GLN A 28 8.64 -4.40 -2.43
CA GLN A 28 9.43 -5.25 -3.33
C GLN A 28 8.95 -5.17 -4.78
N ARG A 29 7.64 -5.09 -5.01
CA ARG A 29 7.06 -5.11 -6.36
C ARG A 29 6.85 -3.72 -6.96
N SER A 30 6.81 -2.67 -6.15
CA SER A 30 6.57 -1.30 -6.60
C SER A 30 7.55 -0.32 -5.97
N LYS A 31 8.29 0.37 -6.84
CA LYS A 31 9.18 1.47 -6.44
C LYS A 31 8.40 2.66 -5.85
N PHE A 32 7.15 2.86 -6.30
CA PHE A 32 6.26 3.88 -5.77
C PHE A 32 5.92 3.60 -4.31
N PHE A 33 5.40 2.40 -4.00
CA PHE A 33 5.08 2.02 -2.63
C PHE A 33 6.33 1.97 -1.74
N ARG A 34 7.48 1.56 -2.28
CA ARG A 34 8.76 1.68 -1.56
C ARG A 34 9.05 3.13 -1.18
N ALA A 35 8.94 4.08 -2.11
CA ALA A 35 9.17 5.49 -1.80
C ALA A 35 8.13 6.06 -0.80
N ALA A 36 6.87 5.65 -0.92
CA ALA A 36 5.78 6.11 -0.04
C ALA A 36 5.88 5.53 1.39
N LEU A 37 6.26 4.25 1.53
CA LEU A 37 6.28 3.51 2.80
C LEU A 37 7.65 3.45 3.47
N THR A 38 8.74 3.77 2.77
CA THR A 38 10.11 3.83 3.34
C THR A 38 10.74 5.22 3.23
N GLY A 39 9.99 6.21 2.75
CA GLY A 39 10.45 7.59 2.62
C GLY A 39 10.24 8.40 3.89
N ARG A 40 10.89 9.55 4.02
CA ARG A 40 10.69 10.50 5.15
C ARG A 40 9.37 11.30 5.06
N PHE A 41 8.37 10.80 4.33
CA PHE A 41 7.10 11.49 4.11
C PHE A 41 6.10 11.16 5.21
N LYS A 42 5.06 11.99 5.38
CA LYS A 42 4.02 11.83 6.42
C LYS A 42 3.33 10.45 6.39
N GLU A 43 3.36 9.77 5.24
CA GLU A 43 2.79 8.44 5.02
C GLU A 43 3.61 7.31 5.67
N ASP A 44 4.87 7.54 6.03
CA ASP A 44 5.74 6.59 6.77
C ASP A 44 5.32 6.45 8.24
N ALA A 45 4.81 7.53 8.86
CA ALA A 45 4.37 7.52 10.25
C ALA A 45 3.01 6.81 10.45
N ASP A 46 2.13 6.89 9.45
CA ASP A 46 0.77 6.33 9.52
C ASP A 46 0.64 5.01 8.72
N LYS A 47 1.62 4.70 7.86
CA LYS A 47 1.60 3.60 6.89
C LYS A 47 0.34 3.61 6.01
N ILE A 48 -0.16 4.80 5.66
CA ILE A 48 -1.35 4.99 4.84
C ILE A 48 -0.97 5.63 3.51
N VAL A 49 -1.38 5.03 2.38
CA VAL A 49 -1.23 5.60 1.03
C VAL A 49 -2.60 5.86 0.42
N ARG A 50 -2.83 7.03 -0.16
CA ARG A 50 -4.13 7.41 -0.74
C ARG A 50 -4.03 7.50 -2.26
N LEU A 51 -4.78 6.64 -2.95
CA LEU A 51 -4.89 6.54 -4.40
C LEU A 51 -6.30 6.97 -4.84
N GLN A 52 -6.58 8.27 -4.71
CA GLN A 52 -7.90 8.84 -5.01
C GLN A 52 -8.33 8.76 -6.49
N ASP A 53 -7.35 8.65 -7.40
CA ASP A 53 -7.57 8.59 -8.86
C ASP A 53 -7.76 7.15 -9.36
N GLU A 54 -7.38 6.15 -8.56
CA GLU A 54 -7.45 4.75 -8.94
C GLU A 54 -8.81 4.14 -8.60
N GLU A 55 -9.24 3.17 -9.39
CA GLU A 55 -10.45 2.40 -9.12
C GLU A 55 -10.16 1.29 -8.09
N PRO A 56 -11.00 1.11 -7.05
CA PRO A 56 -10.85 0.03 -6.08
C PRO A 56 -10.70 -1.36 -6.71
N SER A 57 -11.44 -1.64 -7.78
CA SER A 57 -11.39 -2.94 -8.47
C SER A 57 -10.03 -3.21 -9.12
N HIS A 58 -9.38 -2.19 -9.70
CA HIS A 58 -8.03 -2.34 -10.25
C HIS A 58 -7.01 -2.66 -9.16
N PHE A 59 -7.13 -1.98 -8.02
CA PHE A 59 -6.24 -2.21 -6.89
C PHE A 59 -6.49 -3.58 -6.24
N GLU A 60 -7.75 -4.02 -6.14
CA GLU A 60 -8.12 -5.36 -5.67
C GLU A 60 -7.45 -6.45 -6.52
N PHE A 61 -7.54 -6.36 -7.85
CA PHE A 61 -6.84 -7.28 -8.75
C PHE A 61 -5.32 -7.27 -8.54
N PHE A 62 -4.74 -6.09 -8.32
CA PHE A 62 -3.32 -5.95 -8.02
C PHE A 62 -2.93 -6.63 -6.70
N VAL A 63 -3.74 -6.49 -5.65
CA VAL A 63 -3.52 -7.16 -4.35
C VAL A 63 -3.66 -8.68 -4.50
N HIS A 64 -4.68 -9.15 -5.23
CA HIS A 64 -4.85 -10.59 -5.52
C HIS A 64 -3.67 -11.19 -6.29
N TRP A 65 -3.02 -10.42 -7.17
CA TRP A 65 -1.81 -10.85 -7.86
C TRP A 65 -0.55 -10.80 -6.97
N LEU A 66 -0.57 -9.96 -5.93
CA LEU A 66 0.55 -9.77 -5.01
C LEU A 66 0.72 -10.93 -4.02
N TYR A 67 -0.38 -11.60 -3.69
CA TYR A 67 -0.45 -12.78 -2.81
C TYR A 67 -0.36 -14.08 -3.62
#